data_AF-A0A645BMK0-F1
#
_entry.id   AF-A0A645BMK0-F1
#
_cell.length_a   1.000
_cell.length_b   1.000
_cell.length_c   1.000
_cell.angle_alpha   90.00
_cell.angle_beta   90.00
_cell.angle_gamma   90.00
#
_symmetry.space_group_name_H-M   'P 1'
#
loop_
_entity.id
_entity.type
_entity.pdbx_description
1 polymer ?
#
loop_
_entity_poly.entity_id
_entity_poly.type
_entity_poly.pdbx_seq_one_letter_code
_entity_poly.pdbx_strand_id
1 'polypeptide(L)'
;MLNRSLESISRKIDYKKENIFAVTVFNPLSWERTDPATFTWDVEGRPDNHFRLVDGEGNEIACQLSSRHDGTLPGQDEVLTIDFVAANVPAMGYKTYYLVPSDKAIRYRTDFINPTTPYENKFYKVEFGKGGIKSLYDKELGRQLFDTSKFNGGELFTLESVGTGAGEFTDIQQPTMKDYDKLGNYPTVWQCVESGDVYDVFQIIQPMRDARITLRVILYKGVKRIDVETAIDGFNGENWREFRLAFPVNGENSKVAYEVPMGVVEVGKDEIKGAAGFSTPRQIYSTPCKEVHPREVQDWFCSFDGKNGLTISSDVAVFDWINLTDSTDNRVVLQPILLASRRSCHGEGNYYLQPGNHKYRFSVYSHEGDWRNGFRYGTQSNQPLHAVVVNTRLTESAGTIPETYSFANIDQKSTVISTVKKCDDDNSVIVRCYDMEGKDAEISFSLFKEVKSVSRTNLIEEEPKPLQTKSDKGFKFKLGHHAIETFKIGM
;
A
#
# COMPACT_ATOMS: atom_id res chain seq x y z
N MET A 1 10.46 -17.95 6.45
CA MET A 1 11.84 -17.69 6.00
C MET A 1 12.26 -16.27 6.34
N LEU A 2 11.45 -15.26 5.96
CA LEU A 2 11.69 -13.84 6.23
C LEU A 2 12.05 -13.52 7.69
N ASN A 3 11.20 -13.85 8.68
CA ASN A 3 11.44 -13.51 10.09
C ASN A 3 12.80 -14.01 10.59
N ARG A 4 13.16 -15.27 10.31
CA ARG A 4 14.49 -15.83 10.66
C ARG A 4 15.64 -15.05 10.01
N SER A 5 15.48 -14.57 8.78
CA SER A 5 16.51 -13.76 8.10
C SER A 5 16.63 -12.38 8.74
N LEU A 6 15.52 -11.71 9.04
CA LEU A 6 15.51 -10.40 9.70
C LEU A 6 16.06 -10.48 11.12
N GLU A 7 15.72 -11.53 11.88
CA GLU A 7 16.30 -11.83 13.19
C GLU A 7 17.82 -12.09 13.07
N SER A 8 18.26 -12.83 12.07
CA SER A 8 19.68 -13.10 11.84
C SER A 8 20.48 -11.85 11.52
N ILE A 9 19.91 -10.91 10.75
CA ILE A 9 20.50 -9.58 10.53
C ILE A 9 20.50 -8.80 11.83
N SER A 10 19.38 -8.78 12.54
CA SER A 10 19.21 -8.04 13.78
C SER A 10 20.22 -8.48 14.85
N ARG A 11 20.60 -9.75 14.93
CA ARG A 11 21.63 -10.24 15.89
C ARG A 11 23.05 -9.71 15.64
N LYS A 12 23.33 -9.20 14.44
CA LYS A 12 24.62 -8.66 14.04
C LYS A 12 24.75 -7.15 14.25
N ILE A 13 23.66 -6.47 14.59
CA ILE A 13 23.66 -5.03 14.79
C ILE A 13 24.40 -4.68 16.09
N ASP A 14 25.23 -3.65 16.01
CA ASP A 14 25.98 -3.11 17.13
C ASP A 14 25.09 -2.19 17.98
N TYR A 15 24.25 -2.81 18.80
CA TYR A 15 23.30 -2.09 19.67
C TYR A 15 23.97 -1.44 20.87
N LYS A 16 23.35 -0.36 21.33
CA LYS A 16 23.55 0.25 22.65
C LYS A 16 23.05 -0.68 23.76
N LYS A 17 23.97 -1.48 24.32
CA LYS A 17 23.67 -2.58 25.27
C LYS A 17 23.09 -2.12 26.61
N GLU A 18 23.15 -0.82 26.92
CA GLU A 18 22.44 -0.22 28.06
C GLU A 18 20.92 -0.35 27.93
N ASN A 19 20.40 -0.39 26.70
CA ASN A 19 18.99 -0.63 26.40
C ASN A 19 18.76 -2.12 26.17
N ILE A 20 17.94 -2.75 27.02
CA ILE A 20 17.72 -4.21 26.98
C ILE A 20 16.99 -4.64 25.71
N PHE A 21 16.02 -3.84 25.23
CA PHE A 21 15.19 -4.17 24.08
C PHE A 21 15.36 -3.15 22.97
N ALA A 22 15.63 -3.65 21.77
CA ALA A 22 15.71 -2.87 20.54
C ALA A 22 14.62 -3.31 19.57
N VAL A 23 14.07 -2.35 18.83
CA VAL A 23 13.12 -2.55 17.74
C VAL A 23 13.81 -2.16 16.44
N THR A 24 14.16 -3.14 15.61
CA THR A 24 14.81 -2.90 14.32
C THR A 24 13.76 -2.93 13.22
N VAL A 25 13.59 -1.81 12.52
CA VAL A 25 12.59 -1.63 11.47
C VAL A 25 13.24 -1.72 10.10
N PHE A 26 12.84 -2.71 9.31
CA PHE A 26 13.35 -3.00 7.98
C PHE A 26 12.45 -2.40 6.90
N ASN A 27 13.10 -1.78 5.92
CA ASN A 27 12.47 -1.25 4.72
C ASN A 27 12.89 -2.10 3.50
N PRO A 28 11.98 -2.87 2.87
CA PRO A 28 12.29 -3.66 1.70
C PRO A 28 12.39 -2.84 0.41
N LEU A 29 11.91 -1.59 0.41
CA LEU A 29 11.81 -0.78 -0.80
C LEU A 29 13.10 -0.05 -1.14
N SER A 30 13.25 0.28 -2.42
CA SER A 30 14.46 0.88 -3.01
C SER A 30 14.66 2.36 -2.73
N TRP A 31 13.85 2.97 -1.86
CA TRP A 31 13.97 4.36 -1.44
C TRP A 31 13.77 4.49 0.06
N GLU A 32 14.34 5.55 0.63
CA GLU A 32 14.11 5.92 2.04
C GLU A 32 12.65 6.33 2.24
N ARG A 33 12.07 5.97 3.40
CA ARG A 33 10.70 6.32 3.72
C ARG A 33 10.44 6.60 5.20
N THR A 34 9.43 7.42 5.44
CA THR A 34 8.78 7.60 6.73
C THR A 34 7.38 7.02 6.63
N ASP A 35 7.06 6.01 7.43
CA ASP A 35 5.81 5.23 7.28
C ASP A 35 5.40 4.61 8.64
N PRO A 36 4.12 4.31 8.88
CA PRO A 36 3.70 3.56 10.05
C PRO A 36 4.38 2.19 10.12
N ALA A 37 4.77 1.80 11.34
CA ALA A 37 5.34 0.50 11.65
C ALA A 37 4.65 -0.07 12.90
N THR A 38 4.51 -1.40 12.90
CA THR A 38 3.90 -2.16 13.98
C THR A 38 4.88 -3.21 14.47
N PHE A 39 4.97 -3.40 15.78
CA PHE A 39 5.67 -4.54 16.37
C PHE A 39 4.86 -5.15 17.51
N THR A 40 5.09 -6.43 17.76
CA THR A 40 4.57 -7.12 18.94
C THR A 40 5.69 -7.31 19.97
N TRP A 41 5.35 -7.19 21.25
CA TRP A 41 6.29 -7.35 22.35
C TRP A 41 5.70 -8.23 23.44
N ASP A 42 6.38 -9.36 23.69
CA ASP A 42 6.09 -10.25 24.80
C ASP A 42 6.50 -9.58 26.11
N VAL A 43 5.52 -9.34 26.98
CA VAL A 43 5.71 -8.75 28.31
C VAL A 43 5.51 -9.76 29.43
N GLU A 44 5.42 -11.06 29.14
CA GLU A 44 5.20 -12.09 30.16
C GLU A 44 6.21 -11.99 31.32
N GLY A 45 5.68 -11.99 32.55
CA GLY A 45 6.48 -11.89 33.77
C GLY A 45 7.10 -10.51 33.99
N ARG A 46 6.66 -9.48 33.24
CA ARG A 46 7.09 -8.09 33.41
C ARG A 46 5.89 -7.22 33.79
N PRO A 47 6.09 -6.30 34.74
CA PRO A 47 5.15 -5.21 34.90
C PRO A 47 5.26 -4.30 33.64
N ASP A 48 4.22 -4.35 32.81
CA ASP A 48 3.54 -3.17 32.27
C ASP A 48 3.87 -2.66 30.86
N ASN A 49 2.95 -1.79 30.40
CA ASN A 49 3.05 -0.80 29.33
C ASN A 49 3.86 0.47 29.74
N HIS A 50 4.74 0.37 30.74
CA HIS A 50 5.54 1.46 31.31
C HIS A 50 6.89 1.62 30.59
N PHE A 51 6.83 1.99 29.30
CA PHE A 51 8.00 2.25 28.49
C PHE A 51 7.79 3.46 27.59
N ARG A 52 8.89 3.98 27.07
CA ARG A 52 8.91 4.94 25.97
C ARG A 52 9.74 4.37 24.83
N LEU A 53 9.28 4.62 23.61
CA LEU A 53 10.05 4.31 22.41
C LEU A 53 10.99 5.48 22.12
N VAL A 54 12.26 5.20 21.90
CA VAL A 54 13.26 6.22 21.50
C VAL A 54 14.00 5.79 20.25
N ASP A 55 14.49 6.74 19.47
CA ASP A 55 15.41 6.46 18.36
C ASP A 55 16.85 6.19 18.87
N GLY A 56 17.77 5.93 17.93
CA GLY A 56 19.19 5.74 18.24
C GLY A 56 19.87 6.96 18.87
N GLU A 57 19.31 8.16 18.78
CA GLU A 57 19.84 9.37 19.43
C GLU A 57 19.24 9.59 20.82
N GLY A 58 18.22 8.82 21.19
CA GLY A 58 17.49 8.94 22.46
C GLY A 58 16.29 9.87 22.40
N ASN A 59 15.92 10.37 21.21
CA ASN A 59 14.74 11.20 21.02
C ASN A 59 13.49 10.33 21.17
N GLU A 60 12.50 10.82 21.91
CA GLU A 60 11.24 10.11 22.15
C GLU A 60 10.37 10.08 20.89
N ILE A 61 9.85 8.89 20.57
CA ILE A 61 8.99 8.63 19.43
C ILE A 61 7.59 8.33 19.94
N ALA A 62 6.61 9.09 19.45
CA ALA A 62 5.21 8.83 19.74
C ALA A 62 4.84 7.42 19.30
N CYS A 63 4.26 6.66 20.23
CA CYS A 63 3.77 5.31 20.00
C CYS A 63 2.43 5.13 20.72
N GLN A 64 1.64 4.16 20.26
CA GLN A 64 0.37 3.81 20.89
C GLN A 64 0.13 2.31 20.85
N LEU A 65 -0.66 1.82 21.80
CA LEU A 65 -1.13 0.44 21.78
C LEU A 65 -2.23 0.28 20.72
N SER A 66 -2.11 -0.76 19.90
CA SER A 66 -3.07 -1.09 18.84
C SER A 66 -4.21 -1.94 19.39
N SER A 67 -5.44 -1.72 18.89
CA SER A 67 -6.55 -2.65 19.16
C SER A 67 -6.41 -3.98 18.43
N ARG A 68 -5.54 -4.03 17.42
CA ARG A 68 -5.26 -5.21 16.63
C ARG A 68 -4.38 -6.14 17.45
N HIS A 69 -5.02 -7.09 18.12
CA HIS A 69 -4.35 -8.27 18.60
C HIS A 69 -4.21 -9.22 17.41
N ASP A 70 -3.08 -9.15 16.71
CA ASP A 70 -2.67 -10.30 15.92
C ASP A 70 -2.39 -11.43 16.91
N GLY A 71 -3.06 -12.56 16.71
CA GLY A 71 -3.21 -13.58 17.72
C GLY A 71 -1.87 -14.01 18.33
N THR A 72 -1.88 -14.19 19.66
CA THR A 72 -0.90 -14.90 20.50
C THR A 72 0.26 -15.54 19.73
N LEU A 73 1.47 -15.02 19.90
CA LEU A 73 2.67 -15.82 19.64
C LEU A 73 2.48 -17.18 20.35
N PRO A 74 2.66 -18.34 19.71
CA PRO A 74 2.35 -19.62 20.32
C PRO A 74 3.08 -19.78 21.67
N GLY A 75 2.30 -19.87 22.76
CA GLY A 75 2.82 -20.00 24.12
C GLY A 75 3.15 -18.68 24.84
N GLN A 76 2.64 -17.53 24.39
CA GLN A 76 2.75 -16.25 25.11
C GLN A 76 1.37 -15.69 25.46
N ASP A 77 1.12 -15.52 26.75
CA ASP A 77 -0.18 -15.08 27.29
C ASP A 77 -0.29 -13.54 27.41
N GLU A 78 0.84 -12.80 27.36
CA GLU A 78 0.89 -11.35 27.57
C GLU A 78 1.67 -10.63 26.44
N VAL A 79 1.03 -10.40 25.29
CA VAL A 79 1.63 -9.71 24.13
C VAL A 79 0.98 -8.35 23.90
N LEU A 80 1.81 -7.30 23.80
CA LEU A 80 1.39 -5.96 23.40
C LEU A 80 1.65 -5.75 21.89
N THR A 81 0.67 -5.19 21.17
CA THR A 81 0.86 -4.69 19.80
C THR A 81 1.03 -3.18 19.83
N ILE A 82 2.12 -2.67 19.27
CA ILE A 82 2.49 -1.25 19.36
C ILE A 82 2.69 -0.68 17.97
N ASP A 83 2.02 0.44 17.71
CA ASP A 83 2.10 1.21 16.47
C ASP A 83 2.87 2.52 16.70
N PHE A 84 3.68 2.91 15.72
CA PHE A 84 4.40 4.18 15.68
C PHE A 84 4.72 4.58 14.24
N VAL A 85 5.28 5.77 14.04
CA VAL A 85 5.82 6.19 12.74
C VAL A 85 7.33 6.05 12.76
N ALA A 86 7.87 5.17 11.93
CA ALA A 86 9.31 5.03 11.76
C ALA A 86 9.78 6.05 10.71
N ALA A 87 10.60 7.01 11.13
CA ALA A 87 11.06 8.10 10.27
C ALA A 87 12.39 7.80 9.59
N ASN A 88 12.46 8.12 8.30
CA ASN A 88 13.66 8.05 7.44
C ASN A 88 14.35 6.68 7.52
N VAL A 89 13.59 5.60 7.33
CA VAL A 89 14.15 4.24 7.26
C VAL A 89 14.84 4.07 5.91
N PRO A 90 16.15 3.78 5.87
CA PRO A 90 16.92 3.74 4.62
C PRO A 90 16.38 2.75 3.58
N ALA A 91 16.63 3.02 2.30
CA ALA A 91 16.33 2.10 1.20
C ALA A 91 16.97 0.72 1.41
N MET A 92 16.21 -0.35 1.18
CA MET A 92 16.62 -1.76 1.32
C MET A 92 17.50 -1.95 2.56
N GLY A 93 17.00 -1.48 3.70
CA GLY A 93 17.81 -1.19 4.86
C GLY A 93 17.00 -1.28 6.14
N TYR A 94 17.55 -0.74 7.21
CA TYR A 94 16.86 -0.69 8.50
C TYR A 94 17.29 0.51 9.34
N LYS A 95 16.48 0.78 10.36
CA LYS A 95 16.75 1.73 11.43
C LYS A 95 16.32 1.14 12.78
N THR A 96 17.16 1.30 13.79
CA THR A 96 16.93 0.78 15.14
C THR A 96 16.34 1.84 16.08
N TYR A 97 15.43 1.39 16.94
CA TYR A 97 14.80 2.11 18.03
C TYR A 97 14.95 1.29 19.32
N TYR A 98 14.68 1.89 20.48
CA TYR A 98 14.82 1.24 21.79
C TYR A 98 13.57 1.41 22.65
N LEU A 99 13.26 0.35 23.41
CA LEU A 99 12.25 0.41 24.47
C LEU A 99 12.97 0.70 25.79
N VAL A 100 12.70 1.87 26.35
CA VAL A 100 13.32 2.35 27.59
C VAL A 100 12.26 2.39 28.69
N PRO A 101 12.56 1.90 29.91
CA PRO A 101 11.64 2.02 31.05
C PRO A 101 11.16 3.46 31.27
N SER A 102 9.90 3.61 31.67
CA SER A 102 9.24 4.90 31.87
C SER A 102 8.27 4.82 33.04
N ASP A 103 8.20 5.86 33.89
CA ASP A 103 7.17 5.93 34.94
C ASP A 103 5.76 6.18 34.39
N LYS A 104 5.63 6.46 33.08
CA LYS A 104 4.36 6.68 32.40
C LYS A 104 3.96 5.47 31.56
N ALA A 105 2.79 4.91 31.86
CA ALA A 105 2.16 3.89 31.03
C ALA A 105 1.71 4.46 29.68
N ILE A 106 1.97 3.73 28.59
CA ILE A 106 1.32 3.95 27.31
C ILE A 106 -0.12 3.46 27.44
N ARG A 107 -1.07 4.39 27.36
CA ARG A 107 -2.49 4.07 27.57
C ARG A 107 -3.18 3.66 26.28
N TYR A 108 -4.03 2.67 26.41
CA TYR A 108 -5.09 2.37 25.48
C TYR A 108 -6.20 3.40 25.69
N ARG A 109 -6.53 4.24 24.70
CA ARG A 109 -7.79 5.01 24.75
C ARG A 109 -8.74 4.46 23.70
N THR A 110 -9.72 3.72 24.19
CA THR A 110 -10.85 3.21 23.41
C THR A 110 -12.17 3.69 23.96
N ASP A 111 -12.18 4.82 24.67
CA ASP A 111 -13.43 5.43 25.05
C ASP A 111 -14.20 5.74 23.76
N PHE A 112 -15.30 5.04 23.55
CA PHE A 112 -16.20 5.24 22.41
C PHE A 112 -16.80 6.63 22.51
N ILE A 113 -16.14 7.60 21.90
CA ILE A 113 -16.55 9.00 21.90
C ILE A 113 -17.20 9.29 20.55
N ASN A 114 -18.35 9.94 20.57
CA ASN A 114 -18.95 10.49 19.35
C ASN A 114 -17.93 11.45 18.73
N PRO A 115 -17.55 11.26 17.46
CA PRO A 115 -16.52 12.07 16.85
C PRO A 115 -16.95 13.54 16.83
N THR A 116 -16.05 14.42 17.26
CA THR A 116 -16.19 15.85 16.98
C THR A 116 -16.06 16.03 15.47
N THR A 117 -17.10 16.55 14.82
CA THR A 117 -17.10 16.84 13.38
C THR A 117 -17.27 18.35 13.17
N PRO A 118 -16.39 19.03 12.40
CA PRO A 118 -15.23 18.47 11.70
C PRO A 118 -14.13 17.98 12.65
N TYR A 119 -13.46 16.90 12.27
CA TYR A 119 -12.20 16.44 12.87
C TYR A 119 -11.03 17.06 12.12
N GLU A 120 -9.96 17.44 12.82
CA GLU A 120 -8.77 18.03 12.22
C GLU A 120 -7.48 17.42 12.78
N ASN A 121 -6.52 17.17 11.90
CA ASN A 121 -5.14 16.89 12.27
C ASN A 121 -4.18 17.90 11.59
N LYS A 122 -2.88 17.59 11.55
CA LYS A 122 -1.87 18.44 10.90
C LYS A 122 -2.16 18.66 9.41
N PHE A 123 -2.62 17.62 8.71
CA PHE A 123 -2.71 17.56 7.25
C PHE A 123 -4.13 17.78 6.72
N TYR A 124 -5.13 17.27 7.42
CA TYR A 124 -6.50 17.16 6.92
C TYR A 124 -7.52 17.76 7.87
N LYS A 125 -8.58 18.29 7.28
CA LYS A 125 -9.87 18.56 7.93
C LYS A 125 -10.92 17.63 7.31
N VAL A 126 -11.61 16.87 8.16
CA VAL A 126 -12.50 15.78 7.75
C VAL A 126 -13.88 15.97 8.35
N GLU A 127 -14.90 15.84 7.51
CA GLU A 127 -16.29 15.73 7.97
C GLU A 127 -16.85 14.38 7.56
N PHE A 128 -17.40 13.65 8.53
CA PHE A 128 -18.03 12.36 8.28
C PHE A 128 -19.50 12.53 7.89
N GLY A 129 -19.93 11.82 6.84
CA GLY A 129 -21.30 11.78 6.34
C GLY A 129 -21.94 10.42 6.51
N LYS A 130 -23.09 10.22 5.85
CA LYS A 130 -23.71 8.89 5.78
C LYS A 130 -22.86 7.95 4.93
N GLY A 131 -22.47 6.81 5.47
CA GLY A 131 -21.71 5.78 4.74
C GLY A 131 -20.27 6.13 4.32
N GLY A 132 -19.74 7.33 4.61
CA GLY A 132 -18.38 7.70 4.17
C GLY A 132 -17.96 9.11 4.58
N ILE A 133 -16.87 9.60 3.99
CA ILE A 133 -16.30 10.94 4.22
C ILE A 133 -17.04 11.97 3.37
N LYS A 134 -17.75 12.91 4.01
CA LYS A 134 -18.52 13.96 3.33
C LYS A 134 -17.65 15.11 2.82
N SER A 135 -16.62 15.47 3.58
CA SER A 135 -15.65 16.50 3.21
C SER A 135 -14.27 16.03 3.61
N LEU A 136 -13.31 16.19 2.69
CA LEU A 136 -11.91 15.96 2.96
C LEU A 136 -11.11 17.13 2.38
N TYR A 137 -10.64 18.00 3.26
CA TYR A 137 -9.84 19.16 2.90
C TYR A 137 -8.37 18.92 3.25
N ASP A 138 -7.49 19.08 2.28
CA ASP A 138 -6.04 19.08 2.47
C ASP A 138 -5.56 20.51 2.81
N LYS A 139 -4.93 20.66 3.97
CA LYS A 139 -4.46 21.94 4.51
C LYS A 139 -3.19 22.44 3.83
N GLU A 140 -2.37 21.54 3.30
CA GLU A 140 -1.14 21.90 2.57
C GLU A 140 -1.48 22.29 1.12
N LEU A 141 -2.36 21.54 0.45
CA LEU A 141 -2.82 21.87 -0.90
C LEU A 141 -3.87 22.99 -0.92
N GLY A 142 -4.48 23.28 0.22
CA GLY A 142 -5.50 24.33 0.36
C GLY A 142 -6.80 24.07 -0.41
N ARG A 143 -7.21 22.79 -0.54
CA ARG A 143 -8.38 22.42 -1.36
C ARG A 143 -9.16 21.24 -0.82
N GLN A 144 -10.42 21.14 -1.27
CA GLN A 144 -11.24 19.94 -1.11
C GLN A 144 -10.77 18.86 -2.08
N LEU A 145 -10.66 17.63 -1.60
CA LEU A 145 -10.22 16.47 -2.36
C LEU A 145 -11.39 15.68 -2.98
N PHE A 146 -12.57 15.73 -2.36
CA PHE A 146 -13.74 14.97 -2.82
C PHE A 146 -14.88 15.87 -3.29
N ASP A 147 -15.52 15.46 -4.38
CA ASP A 147 -16.80 16.00 -4.84
C ASP A 147 -17.92 15.05 -4.41
N THR A 148 -18.55 15.37 -3.29
CA THR A 148 -19.49 14.46 -2.63
C THR A 148 -20.94 14.63 -3.08
N SER A 149 -21.16 15.17 -4.28
CA SER A 149 -22.50 15.35 -4.85
C SER A 149 -23.25 14.04 -5.15
N LYS A 150 -22.53 12.94 -5.40
CA LYS A 150 -23.10 11.61 -5.70
C LYS A 150 -22.73 10.56 -4.64
N PHE A 151 -21.46 10.52 -4.27
CA PHE A 151 -20.87 9.58 -3.31
C PHE A 151 -20.12 10.31 -2.21
N ASN A 152 -20.10 9.77 -1.01
CA ASN A 152 -19.09 10.17 -0.03
C ASN A 152 -17.76 9.44 -0.31
N GLY A 153 -16.64 10.01 0.13
CA GLY A 153 -15.32 9.39 -0.02
C GLY A 153 -15.19 8.10 0.79
N GLY A 154 -14.72 7.04 0.16
CA GLY A 154 -14.64 5.70 0.74
C GLY A 154 -16.01 5.04 0.97
N GLU A 155 -17.09 5.55 0.36
CA GLU A 155 -18.42 4.96 0.50
C GLU A 155 -18.50 3.63 -0.26
N LEU A 156 -18.97 2.58 0.43
CA LEU A 156 -19.27 1.30 -0.21
C LEU A 156 -20.61 1.36 -0.94
N PHE A 157 -20.64 0.79 -2.15
CA PHE A 157 -21.86 0.62 -2.92
C PHE A 157 -21.86 -0.70 -3.70
N THR A 158 -23.04 -1.09 -4.17
CA THR A 158 -23.24 -2.34 -4.90
C THR A 158 -24.00 -2.13 -6.21
N LEU A 159 -23.69 -2.99 -7.18
CA LEU A 159 -24.35 -3.06 -8.49
C LEU A 159 -24.73 -4.50 -8.82
N GLU A 160 -25.56 -4.68 -9.85
CA GLU A 160 -25.78 -5.99 -10.47
C GLU A 160 -24.72 -6.22 -11.57
N SER A 161 -23.97 -7.30 -11.48
CA SER A 161 -22.85 -7.65 -12.36
C SER A 161 -23.09 -9.03 -12.96
N VAL A 162 -24.11 -9.13 -13.82
CA VAL A 162 -24.39 -10.34 -14.61
C VAL A 162 -23.17 -10.63 -15.49
N GLY A 163 -22.81 -11.89 -15.72
CA GLY A 163 -21.74 -12.25 -16.67
C GLY A 163 -21.01 -13.56 -16.38
N THR A 164 -20.13 -13.95 -17.28
CA THR A 164 -19.44 -15.24 -17.25
C THR A 164 -17.97 -15.15 -16.84
N GLY A 165 -17.49 -13.93 -16.56
CA GLY A 165 -16.13 -13.62 -16.13
C GLY A 165 -15.10 -13.73 -17.27
N ALA A 166 -14.98 -14.90 -17.90
CA ALA A 166 -13.95 -15.21 -18.90
C ALA A 166 -14.50 -15.65 -20.28
N GLY A 167 -15.82 -15.56 -20.50
CA GLY A 167 -16.49 -15.96 -21.75
C GLY A 167 -16.89 -14.80 -22.67
N GLU A 168 -16.73 -13.57 -22.20
CA GLU A 168 -17.09 -12.34 -22.91
C GLU A 168 -15.87 -11.81 -23.69
N PHE A 169 -15.63 -12.42 -24.85
CA PHE A 169 -14.41 -12.15 -25.63
C PHE A 169 -14.48 -10.91 -26.53
N THR A 170 -15.62 -10.23 -26.62
CA THR A 170 -15.76 -9.04 -27.49
C THR A 170 -15.62 -7.75 -26.69
N ASP A 171 -16.36 -7.62 -25.59
CA ASP A 171 -16.36 -6.45 -24.71
C ASP A 171 -16.48 -6.90 -23.25
N ILE A 172 -15.93 -6.10 -22.32
CA ILE A 172 -16.10 -6.34 -20.89
C ILE A 172 -17.54 -5.99 -20.49
N GLN A 173 -18.27 -6.95 -19.95
CA GLN A 173 -19.64 -6.70 -19.50
C GLN A 173 -19.66 -5.69 -18.35
N GLN A 174 -20.38 -4.59 -18.60
CA GLN A 174 -20.62 -3.55 -17.62
C GLN A 174 -21.74 -3.94 -16.66
N PRO A 175 -21.62 -3.61 -15.37
CA PRO A 175 -22.69 -3.83 -14.41
C PRO A 175 -23.88 -2.91 -14.69
N THR A 176 -25.04 -3.22 -14.09
CA THR A 176 -26.27 -2.46 -14.23
C THR A 176 -26.72 -1.85 -12.89
N MET A 177 -27.59 -0.84 -12.97
CA MET A 177 -28.20 -0.19 -11.80
C MET A 177 -29.34 -1.00 -11.18
N LYS A 178 -29.65 -2.19 -11.70
CA LYS A 178 -30.62 -3.08 -11.06
C LYS A 178 -30.09 -3.47 -9.69
N ASP A 179 -30.96 -3.39 -8.68
CA ASP A 179 -30.60 -3.68 -7.28
C ASP A 179 -29.41 -2.86 -6.76
N TYR A 180 -29.17 -1.66 -7.32
CA TYR A 180 -28.19 -0.70 -6.83
C TYR A 180 -28.50 -0.30 -5.39
N ASP A 181 -27.47 -0.30 -4.55
CA ASP A 181 -27.56 0.15 -3.17
C ASP A 181 -26.24 0.78 -2.72
N LYS A 182 -26.27 1.59 -1.66
CA LYS A 182 -25.08 2.22 -1.10
C LYS A 182 -25.18 2.40 0.40
N LEU A 183 -24.03 2.44 1.06
CA LEU A 183 -23.95 2.48 2.52
C LEU A 183 -24.65 3.71 3.12
N GLY A 184 -24.66 4.85 2.42
CA GLY A 184 -25.33 6.08 2.84
C GLY A 184 -26.86 6.02 2.86
N ASN A 185 -27.50 4.96 2.34
CA ASN A 185 -28.95 4.77 2.41
C ASN A 185 -29.43 4.33 3.79
N TYR A 186 -28.54 3.82 4.63
CA TYR A 186 -28.86 3.27 5.95
C TYR A 186 -28.51 4.27 7.07
N PRO A 187 -29.07 4.10 8.28
CA PRO A 187 -28.68 4.91 9.44
C PRO A 187 -27.19 4.77 9.75
N THR A 188 -26.47 5.88 9.75
CA THR A 188 -25.02 5.92 10.02
C THR A 188 -24.74 6.59 11.35
N VAL A 189 -23.97 5.91 12.21
CA VAL A 189 -23.45 6.44 13.47
C VAL A 189 -21.96 6.18 13.52
N TRP A 190 -21.18 7.25 13.37
CA TRP A 190 -19.72 7.17 13.50
C TRP A 190 -19.31 7.13 14.97
N GLN A 191 -18.29 6.33 15.26
CA GLN A 191 -17.67 6.23 16.58
C GLN A 191 -16.16 6.38 16.45
N CYS A 192 -15.54 7.15 17.34
CA CYS A 192 -14.10 7.07 17.53
C CYS A 192 -13.80 5.82 18.36
N VAL A 193 -13.17 4.80 17.76
CA VAL A 193 -12.94 3.49 18.40
C VAL A 193 -11.50 3.32 18.90
N GLU A 194 -10.56 4.13 18.39
CA GLU A 194 -9.19 4.21 18.88
C GLU A 194 -8.73 5.67 18.79
N SER A 195 -8.03 6.15 19.82
CA SER A 195 -7.40 7.47 19.82
C SER A 195 -6.07 7.42 20.55
N GLY A 196 -5.00 7.86 19.90
CA GLY A 196 -3.65 7.84 20.49
C GLY A 196 -2.72 8.86 19.85
N ASP A 197 -1.45 8.87 20.23
CA ASP A 197 -0.51 9.90 19.76
C ASP A 197 -0.07 9.69 18.29
N VAL A 198 -0.37 8.54 17.69
CA VAL A 198 0.01 8.17 16.32
C VAL A 198 -1.15 8.37 15.35
N TYR A 199 -2.34 7.92 15.70
CA TYR A 199 -3.53 7.99 14.87
C TYR A 199 -4.83 8.00 15.69
N ASP A 200 -5.92 8.40 15.04
CA ASP A 200 -7.29 8.19 15.51
C ASP A 200 -8.05 7.32 14.49
N VAL A 201 -8.98 6.47 14.96
CA VAL A 201 -9.81 5.58 14.12
C VAL A 201 -11.28 5.89 14.30
N PHE A 202 -11.93 6.25 13.20
CA PHE A 202 -13.38 6.43 13.14
C PHE A 202 -14.01 5.25 12.45
N GLN A 203 -15.09 4.71 13.00
CA GLN A 203 -15.73 3.50 12.51
C GLN A 203 -17.24 3.64 12.40
N ILE A 204 -17.80 2.98 11.40
CA ILE A 204 -19.22 2.64 11.32
C ILE A 204 -19.34 1.12 11.17
N ILE A 205 -20.36 0.56 11.84
CA ILE A 205 -20.80 -0.83 11.63
C ILE A 205 -22.31 -0.77 11.39
N GLN A 206 -22.77 -1.22 10.23
CA GLN A 206 -24.20 -1.19 9.90
C GLN A 206 -24.57 -2.31 8.92
N PRO A 207 -25.83 -2.79 8.94
CA PRO A 207 -26.31 -3.75 7.96
C PRO A 207 -26.45 -3.09 6.57
N MET A 208 -26.27 -3.90 5.54
CA MET A 208 -26.66 -3.64 4.16
C MET A 208 -27.40 -4.88 3.65
N ARG A 209 -28.11 -4.79 2.52
CA ARG A 209 -29.00 -5.84 1.99
C ARG A 209 -28.44 -7.28 2.11
N ASP A 210 -27.19 -7.51 1.70
CA ASP A 210 -26.61 -8.85 1.55
C ASP A 210 -25.47 -9.16 2.54
N ALA A 211 -25.10 -8.21 3.41
CA ALA A 211 -23.96 -8.32 4.34
C ALA A 211 -24.02 -7.27 5.44
N ARG A 212 -23.19 -7.41 6.49
CA ARG A 212 -22.90 -6.33 7.44
C ARG A 212 -21.59 -5.64 7.04
N ILE A 213 -21.60 -4.32 6.98
CA ILE A 213 -20.43 -3.55 6.54
C ILE A 213 -19.79 -2.88 7.75
N THR A 214 -18.48 -3.05 7.88
CA THR A 214 -17.63 -2.26 8.77
C THR A 214 -16.75 -1.37 7.91
N LEU A 215 -16.84 -0.05 8.09
CA LEU A 215 -15.94 0.92 7.45
C LEU A 215 -15.15 1.65 8.53
N ARG A 216 -13.83 1.66 8.42
CA ARG A 216 -12.91 2.36 9.33
C ARG A 216 -12.10 3.39 8.54
N VAL A 217 -11.95 4.58 9.11
CA VAL A 217 -11.11 5.66 8.60
C VAL A 217 -10.04 5.96 9.65
N ILE A 218 -8.79 5.71 9.32
CA ILE A 218 -7.63 5.90 10.18
C ILE A 218 -6.91 7.17 9.76
N LEU A 219 -6.79 8.13 10.67
CA LEU A 219 -6.19 9.43 10.44
C LEU A 219 -4.88 9.54 11.22
N TYR A 220 -3.75 9.48 10.51
CA TYR A 220 -2.42 9.57 11.11
C TYR A 220 -2.08 11.02 11.48
N LYS A 221 -1.45 11.21 12.65
CA LYS A 221 -1.06 12.53 13.18
C LYS A 221 0.32 12.96 12.67
N GLY A 222 1.22 12.00 12.45
CA GLY A 222 2.61 12.23 12.05
C GLY A 222 2.90 12.05 10.55
N VAL A 223 2.01 11.43 9.79
CA VAL A 223 2.18 11.14 8.35
C VAL A 223 0.94 11.60 7.57
N LYS A 224 1.15 12.20 6.40
CA LYS A 224 0.09 12.63 5.48
C LYS A 224 -0.52 11.43 4.76
N ARG A 225 -1.32 10.65 5.48
CA ARG A 225 -1.96 9.40 5.02
C ARG A 225 -3.30 9.24 5.71
N ILE A 226 -4.29 8.75 4.98
CA ILE A 226 -5.56 8.26 5.52
C ILE A 226 -5.71 6.82 5.09
N ASP A 227 -5.96 5.92 6.03
CA ASP A 227 -6.33 4.55 5.64
C ASP A 227 -7.84 4.38 5.72
N VAL A 228 -8.38 3.67 4.74
CA VAL A 228 -9.78 3.28 4.64
C VAL A 228 -9.82 1.76 4.64
N GLU A 229 -10.35 1.18 5.71
CA GLU A 229 -10.56 -0.25 5.81
C GLU A 229 -12.03 -0.57 5.67
N THR A 230 -12.34 -1.59 4.88
CA THR A 230 -13.71 -2.07 4.70
C THR A 230 -13.75 -3.56 4.93
N ALA A 231 -14.67 -4.01 5.78
CA ALA A 231 -15.02 -5.41 5.94
C ALA A 231 -16.46 -5.64 5.47
N ILE A 232 -16.64 -6.69 4.67
CA ILE A 232 -17.92 -7.24 4.27
C ILE A 232 -18.11 -8.51 5.10
N ASP A 233 -18.84 -8.41 6.21
CA ASP A 233 -19.08 -9.51 7.13
C ASP A 233 -20.33 -10.29 6.72
N GLY A 234 -20.18 -11.61 6.56
CA GLY A 234 -21.29 -12.53 6.35
C GLY A 234 -22.01 -12.32 5.03
N PHE A 235 -21.30 -12.00 3.94
CA PHE A 235 -21.91 -11.95 2.62
C PHE A 235 -22.57 -13.30 2.31
N ASN A 236 -23.86 -13.25 2.00
CA ASN A 236 -24.71 -14.44 1.80
C ASN A 236 -24.43 -15.19 0.49
N GLY A 237 -23.62 -14.62 -0.42
CA GLY A 237 -23.36 -15.19 -1.73
C GLY A 237 -24.48 -14.92 -2.74
N GLU A 238 -25.22 -13.81 -2.62
CA GLU A 238 -26.20 -13.38 -3.62
C GLU A 238 -25.57 -13.37 -5.02
N ASN A 239 -26.33 -13.84 -6.02
CA ASN A 239 -25.84 -13.90 -7.40
C ASN A 239 -25.66 -12.50 -7.96
N TRP A 240 -24.68 -12.33 -8.87
CA TRP A 240 -24.53 -11.11 -9.66
C TRP A 240 -24.31 -9.86 -8.81
N ARG A 241 -23.76 -10.00 -7.61
CA ARG A 241 -23.50 -8.87 -6.72
C ARG A 241 -22.06 -8.43 -6.87
N GLU A 242 -21.88 -7.14 -7.14
CA GLU A 242 -20.56 -6.52 -7.16
C GLU A 242 -20.45 -5.41 -6.12
N PHE A 243 -19.42 -5.47 -5.29
CA PHE A 243 -19.10 -4.51 -4.24
C PHE A 243 -17.95 -3.61 -4.68
N ARG A 244 -18.11 -2.31 -4.49
CA ARG A 244 -17.10 -1.29 -4.83
C ARG A 244 -16.97 -0.27 -3.70
N LEU A 245 -15.83 0.43 -3.64
CA LEU A 245 -15.74 1.71 -2.93
C LEU A 245 -15.77 2.86 -3.94
N ALA A 246 -16.19 4.04 -3.51
CA ALA A 246 -16.13 5.27 -4.30
C ALA A 246 -15.17 6.29 -3.69
N PHE A 247 -14.22 6.77 -4.48
CA PHE A 247 -13.40 7.94 -4.18
C PHE A 247 -13.69 9.03 -5.24
N PRO A 248 -14.68 9.90 -5.01
CA PRO A 248 -15.15 10.85 -6.00
C PRO A 248 -14.23 12.07 -6.05
N VAL A 249 -13.32 12.12 -7.02
CA VAL A 249 -12.24 13.10 -7.05
C VAL A 249 -12.78 14.48 -7.40
N ASN A 250 -12.48 15.48 -6.57
CA ASN A 250 -12.77 16.87 -6.89
C ASN A 250 -11.68 17.44 -7.80
N GLY A 251 -11.78 17.22 -9.10
CA GLY A 251 -10.87 17.79 -10.09
C GLY A 251 -11.54 17.97 -11.45
N GLU A 252 -11.23 19.07 -12.12
CA GLU A 252 -11.67 19.33 -13.49
C GLU A 252 -10.68 18.70 -14.48
N ASN A 253 -11.18 18.04 -15.53
CA ASN A 253 -10.35 17.40 -16.57
C ASN A 253 -9.29 16.44 -16.01
N SER A 254 -9.63 15.74 -14.92
CA SER A 254 -8.71 14.81 -14.25
C SER A 254 -8.33 13.67 -15.17
N LYS A 255 -7.04 13.34 -15.16
CA LYS A 255 -6.45 12.16 -15.79
C LYS A 255 -6.37 11.02 -14.80
N VAL A 256 -6.28 9.80 -15.29
CA VAL A 256 -6.13 8.59 -14.48
C VAL A 256 -4.83 7.89 -14.86
N ALA A 257 -4.09 7.43 -13.86
CA ALA A 257 -2.95 6.54 -14.07
C ALA A 257 -2.91 5.44 -13.01
N TYR A 258 -2.37 4.28 -13.37
CA TYR A 258 -2.30 3.12 -12.50
C TYR A 258 -1.06 2.29 -12.76
N GLU A 259 -0.66 1.54 -11.75
CA GLU A 259 0.51 0.67 -11.81
C GLU A 259 0.24 -0.60 -12.61
N VAL A 260 1.21 -0.95 -13.44
CA VAL A 260 1.31 -2.23 -14.15
C VAL A 260 2.67 -2.85 -13.84
N PRO A 261 2.91 -4.14 -14.14
CA PRO A 261 4.20 -4.77 -13.89
C PRO A 261 5.37 -3.95 -14.46
N MET A 262 6.19 -3.42 -13.56
CA MET A 262 7.38 -2.61 -13.88
C MET A 262 7.08 -1.34 -14.70
N GLY A 263 5.93 -0.71 -14.51
CA GLY A 263 5.59 0.52 -15.21
C GLY A 263 4.28 1.17 -14.76
N VAL A 264 3.86 2.17 -15.52
CA VAL A 264 2.63 2.94 -15.29
C VAL A 264 1.90 3.11 -16.61
N VAL A 265 0.57 3.06 -16.57
CA VAL A 265 -0.29 3.44 -17.70
C VAL A 265 -1.08 4.68 -17.33
N GLU A 266 -0.94 5.75 -18.10
CA GLU A 266 -1.84 6.91 -18.11
C GLU A 266 -2.97 6.65 -19.13
N VAL A 267 -4.21 6.62 -18.63
CA VAL A 267 -5.40 6.28 -19.42
C VAL A 267 -5.58 7.25 -20.59
N GLY A 268 -5.72 6.70 -21.79
CA GLY A 268 -5.90 7.45 -23.03
C GLY A 268 -4.62 7.98 -23.66
N LYS A 269 -3.44 7.64 -23.11
CA LYS A 269 -2.14 8.12 -23.59
C LYS A 269 -1.19 6.98 -23.91
N ASP A 270 -1.01 6.05 -22.99
CA ASP A 270 0.05 5.04 -23.09
C ASP A 270 -0.43 3.73 -23.75
N GLU A 271 -1.74 3.58 -23.97
CA GLU A 271 -2.30 2.39 -24.63
C GLU A 271 -2.09 2.38 -26.14
N ILE A 272 -2.20 1.18 -26.72
CA ILE A 272 -2.27 1.00 -28.17
C ILE A 272 -3.46 1.82 -28.72
N LYS A 273 -3.26 2.49 -29.86
CA LYS A 273 -4.32 3.25 -30.53
C LYS A 273 -5.37 2.33 -31.12
N GLY A 274 -6.64 2.66 -30.91
CA GLY A 274 -7.77 1.87 -31.41
C GLY A 274 -8.06 0.67 -30.52
N ALA A 275 -8.72 -0.36 -31.06
CA ALA A 275 -9.05 -1.57 -30.33
C ALA A 275 -7.93 -2.62 -30.43
N ALA A 276 -7.93 -3.62 -29.52
CA ALA A 276 -6.87 -4.63 -29.44
C ALA A 276 -6.83 -5.61 -30.64
N GLY A 277 -7.84 -5.58 -31.52
CA GLY A 277 -7.90 -6.43 -32.71
C GLY A 277 -8.71 -7.69 -32.46
N PHE A 278 -8.18 -8.87 -32.76
CA PHE A 278 -8.89 -10.14 -32.61
C PHE A 278 -7.94 -11.26 -32.22
N SER A 279 -8.41 -12.21 -31.41
CA SER A 279 -7.67 -13.45 -31.12
C SER A 279 -8.02 -14.58 -32.09
N THR A 280 -9.26 -14.60 -32.58
CA THR A 280 -9.73 -15.47 -33.67
C THR A 280 -10.73 -14.71 -34.54
N PRO A 281 -11.07 -15.18 -35.76
CA PRO A 281 -12.09 -14.52 -36.59
C PRO A 281 -13.47 -14.36 -35.94
N ARG A 282 -13.74 -15.05 -34.82
CA ARG A 282 -15.00 -14.97 -34.06
C ARG A 282 -14.86 -14.21 -32.73
N GLN A 283 -13.64 -13.83 -32.34
CA GLN A 283 -13.35 -13.13 -31.08
C GLN A 283 -12.66 -11.82 -31.41
N ILE A 284 -13.48 -10.79 -31.64
CA ILE A 284 -13.05 -9.46 -32.06
C ILE A 284 -13.20 -8.51 -30.87
N TYR A 285 -12.08 -7.96 -30.42
CA TYR A 285 -12.03 -6.90 -29.42
C TYR A 285 -12.30 -5.56 -30.12
N SER A 286 -13.54 -5.07 -30.01
CA SER A 286 -14.00 -3.86 -30.70
C SER A 286 -13.85 -2.58 -29.89
N THR A 287 -13.85 -2.68 -28.56
CA THR A 287 -13.72 -1.51 -27.68
C THR A 287 -12.32 -0.89 -27.82
N PRO A 288 -12.20 0.42 -28.13
CA PRO A 288 -10.92 1.11 -28.13
C PRO A 288 -10.19 0.94 -26.80
N CYS A 289 -8.89 0.67 -26.82
CA CYS A 289 -8.13 0.38 -25.61
C CYS A 289 -8.28 1.50 -24.57
N LYS A 290 -8.30 2.78 -24.94
CA LYS A 290 -8.54 3.91 -24.01
C LYS A 290 -9.91 3.90 -23.30
N GLU A 291 -10.89 3.16 -23.85
CA GLU A 291 -12.26 3.06 -23.34
C GLU A 291 -12.50 1.75 -22.58
N VAL A 292 -11.53 0.83 -22.56
CA VAL A 292 -11.66 -0.43 -21.82
C VAL A 292 -11.63 -0.15 -20.32
N HIS A 293 -12.65 -0.59 -19.60
CA HIS A 293 -12.75 -0.54 -18.14
C HIS A 293 -13.67 -1.68 -17.63
N PRO A 294 -13.50 -2.13 -16.37
CA PRO A 294 -12.41 -1.82 -15.43
C PRO A 294 -11.04 -2.33 -15.90
N ARG A 295 -9.98 -2.00 -15.15
CA ARG A 295 -8.59 -2.41 -15.43
C ARG A 295 -7.97 -3.16 -14.27
N GLU A 296 -7.05 -4.06 -14.62
CA GLU A 296 -6.15 -4.67 -13.65
C GLU A 296 -5.15 -3.64 -13.11
N VAL A 297 -4.82 -3.76 -11.83
CA VAL A 297 -3.90 -2.87 -11.12
C VAL A 297 -3.02 -3.67 -10.15
N GLN A 298 -1.79 -3.19 -9.93
CA GLN A 298 -0.90 -3.69 -8.89
C GLN A 298 -1.10 -2.92 -7.58
N ASP A 299 -0.15 -2.08 -7.15
CA ASP A 299 -0.17 -1.51 -5.82
C ASP A 299 -0.93 -0.19 -5.72
N TRP A 300 -1.21 0.49 -6.83
CA TRP A 300 -1.88 1.79 -6.76
C TRP A 300 -2.53 2.24 -8.07
N PHE A 301 -3.52 3.12 -7.91
CA PHE A 301 -4.16 3.90 -8.96
C PHE A 301 -4.35 5.34 -8.47
N CYS A 302 -4.44 6.29 -9.39
CA CYS A 302 -4.52 7.70 -9.05
C CYS A 302 -5.33 8.51 -10.05
N SER A 303 -5.71 9.70 -9.62
CA SER A 303 -6.30 10.74 -10.47
C SER A 303 -5.56 12.05 -10.25
N PHE A 304 -5.31 12.82 -11.31
CA PHE A 304 -4.59 14.09 -11.21
C PHE A 304 -5.01 15.12 -12.28
N ASP A 305 -4.90 16.39 -11.95
CA ASP A 305 -5.26 17.53 -12.82
C ASP A 305 -4.04 18.31 -13.35
N GLY A 306 -2.83 17.77 -13.12
CA GLY A 306 -1.54 18.40 -13.47
C GLY A 306 -1.04 19.42 -12.45
N LYS A 307 -1.87 19.80 -11.47
CA LYS A 307 -1.46 20.60 -10.30
C LYS A 307 -1.56 19.79 -9.02
N ASN A 308 -2.52 18.89 -8.92
CA ASN A 308 -2.79 18.08 -7.75
C ASN A 308 -3.16 16.67 -8.17
N GLY A 309 -2.83 15.71 -7.32
CA GLY A 309 -3.19 14.32 -7.49
C GLY A 309 -3.70 13.69 -6.20
N LEU A 310 -4.49 12.65 -6.40
CA LEU A 310 -4.99 11.75 -5.37
C LEU A 310 -4.60 10.32 -5.75
N THR A 311 -3.70 9.72 -4.97
CA THR A 311 -3.29 8.32 -5.12
C THR A 311 -3.96 7.46 -4.07
N ILE A 312 -4.45 6.30 -4.50
CA ILE A 312 -5.05 5.27 -3.66
C ILE A 312 -4.18 4.02 -3.80
N SER A 313 -3.71 3.45 -2.69
CA SER A 313 -3.10 2.11 -2.72
C SER A 313 -4.17 1.07 -2.99
N SER A 314 -3.82 -0.04 -3.63
CA SER A 314 -4.78 -1.08 -4.01
C SER A 314 -4.59 -2.36 -3.21
N ASP A 315 -5.68 -2.89 -2.68
CA ASP A 315 -5.76 -4.25 -2.08
C ASP A 315 -6.61 -5.17 -2.96
N VAL A 316 -6.83 -4.77 -4.21
CA VAL A 316 -7.66 -5.44 -5.19
C VAL A 316 -6.93 -5.59 -6.51
N ALA A 317 -7.34 -6.58 -7.29
CA ALA A 317 -6.74 -6.82 -8.60
C ALA A 317 -7.30 -5.89 -9.69
N VAL A 318 -8.48 -5.28 -9.49
CA VAL A 318 -9.13 -4.47 -10.52
C VAL A 318 -9.79 -3.21 -9.96
N PHE A 319 -9.77 -2.14 -10.75
CA PHE A 319 -10.41 -0.87 -10.44
C PHE A 319 -11.07 -0.24 -11.66
N ASP A 320 -11.98 0.69 -11.41
CA ASP A 320 -12.65 1.51 -12.41
C ASP A 320 -12.47 3.00 -12.05
N TRP A 321 -12.76 3.88 -12.99
CA TRP A 321 -12.71 5.34 -12.79
C TRP A 321 -13.93 6.07 -13.35
N ILE A 322 -14.84 5.35 -14.00
CA ILE A 322 -16.04 5.89 -14.65
C ILE A 322 -17.21 5.92 -13.67
N ASN A 323 -17.92 7.05 -13.59
CA ASN A 323 -19.15 7.12 -12.81
C ASN A 323 -20.27 6.31 -13.49
N LEU A 324 -20.49 5.09 -13.01
CA LEU A 324 -21.52 4.18 -13.55
C LEU A 324 -22.95 4.57 -13.15
N THR A 325 -23.13 5.47 -12.19
CA THR A 325 -24.47 5.88 -11.71
C THR A 325 -25.10 7.01 -12.52
N ASP A 326 -24.30 7.73 -13.31
CA ASP A 326 -24.73 8.85 -14.12
C ASP A 326 -23.82 8.99 -15.33
N SER A 327 -24.26 8.49 -16.48
CA SER A 327 -23.48 8.53 -17.73
C SER A 327 -23.29 9.94 -18.31
N THR A 328 -23.96 10.95 -17.75
CA THR A 328 -23.76 12.35 -18.13
C THR A 328 -22.68 13.04 -17.28
N ASP A 329 -22.26 12.40 -16.19
CA ASP A 329 -21.27 12.92 -15.26
C ASP A 329 -19.88 12.34 -15.57
N ASN A 330 -19.06 13.14 -16.23
CA ASN A 330 -17.70 12.75 -16.63
C ASN A 330 -16.65 12.96 -15.53
N ARG A 331 -17.05 13.26 -14.29
CA ARG A 331 -16.10 13.38 -13.17
C ARG A 331 -15.52 12.01 -12.82
N VAL A 332 -14.22 11.99 -12.51
CA VAL A 332 -13.50 10.77 -12.14
C VAL A 332 -13.93 10.30 -10.76
N VAL A 333 -14.36 9.04 -10.67
CA VAL A 333 -14.62 8.35 -9.41
C VAL A 333 -13.76 7.11 -9.37
N LEU A 334 -12.66 7.13 -8.63
CA LEU A 334 -11.80 5.96 -8.50
C LEU A 334 -12.54 4.89 -7.68
N GLN A 335 -12.65 3.69 -8.24
CA GLN A 335 -13.51 2.62 -7.74
C GLN A 335 -12.77 1.28 -7.71
N PRO A 336 -12.12 0.92 -6.61
CA PRO A 336 -11.65 -0.45 -6.45
C PRO A 336 -12.85 -1.39 -6.39
N ILE A 337 -12.80 -2.49 -7.15
CA ILE A 337 -13.82 -3.53 -7.11
C ILE A 337 -13.38 -4.56 -6.09
N LEU A 338 -14.14 -4.64 -5.00
CA LEU A 338 -13.79 -5.46 -3.85
C LEU A 338 -14.07 -6.95 -4.13
N LEU A 339 -15.26 -7.22 -4.63
CA LEU A 339 -15.78 -8.56 -4.87
C LEU A 339 -16.87 -8.51 -5.94
N ALA A 340 -16.92 -9.53 -6.79
CA ALA A 340 -17.99 -9.73 -7.77
C ALA A 340 -18.42 -11.20 -7.81
N SER A 341 -19.66 -11.50 -7.46
CA SER A 341 -20.22 -12.85 -7.64
C SER A 341 -20.70 -13.03 -9.08
N ARG A 342 -20.11 -13.99 -9.80
CA ARG A 342 -20.40 -14.24 -11.22
C ARG A 342 -20.55 -15.73 -11.51
N ARG A 343 -21.00 -16.10 -12.71
CA ARG A 343 -21.04 -17.49 -13.16
C ARG A 343 -19.80 -17.80 -13.98
N SER A 344 -19.37 -19.05 -13.97
CA SER A 344 -18.34 -19.52 -14.90
C SER A 344 -18.83 -19.47 -16.35
N CYS A 345 -17.90 -19.18 -17.27
CA CYS A 345 -18.13 -19.20 -18.72
C CYS A 345 -18.29 -20.60 -19.31
N HIS A 346 -18.04 -21.65 -18.53
CA HIS A 346 -18.35 -23.01 -18.94
C HIS A 346 -19.87 -23.24 -18.89
N GLY A 347 -20.43 -23.99 -19.85
CA GLY A 347 -21.89 -24.25 -19.90
C GLY A 347 -22.41 -24.97 -18.66
N GLU A 348 -21.60 -25.87 -18.09
CA GLU A 348 -21.83 -26.56 -16.81
C GLU A 348 -21.18 -25.83 -15.62
N GLY A 349 -20.76 -24.59 -15.84
CA GLY A 349 -20.03 -23.79 -14.89
C GLY A 349 -20.89 -23.34 -13.71
N ASN A 350 -20.32 -23.50 -12.51
CA ASN A 350 -20.92 -23.06 -11.25
C ASN A 350 -20.87 -21.54 -11.09
N TYR A 351 -21.58 -21.03 -10.08
CA TYR A 351 -21.39 -19.68 -9.61
C TYR A 351 -20.17 -19.55 -8.70
N TYR A 352 -19.39 -18.49 -8.91
CA TYR A 352 -18.37 -17.99 -8.00
C TYR A 352 -19.02 -17.04 -6.99
N LEU A 353 -19.75 -17.61 -6.03
CA LEU A 353 -20.59 -16.85 -5.08
C LEU A 353 -19.77 -16.09 -4.04
N GLN A 354 -18.57 -16.58 -3.70
CA GLN A 354 -17.66 -15.97 -2.73
C GLN A 354 -18.31 -15.57 -1.38
N PRO A 355 -19.19 -16.41 -0.76
CA PRO A 355 -19.82 -16.05 0.52
C PRO A 355 -18.79 -16.00 1.65
N GLY A 356 -19.14 -15.29 2.73
CA GLY A 356 -18.32 -15.20 3.94
C GLY A 356 -17.82 -13.80 4.24
N ASN A 357 -16.68 -13.72 4.92
CA ASN A 357 -16.11 -12.47 5.40
C ASN A 357 -14.95 -12.04 4.51
N HIS A 358 -14.95 -10.79 4.09
CA HIS A 358 -13.91 -10.19 3.26
C HIS A 358 -13.42 -8.90 3.92
N LYS A 359 -12.12 -8.60 3.82
CA LYS A 359 -11.50 -7.40 4.40
C LYS A 359 -10.55 -6.80 3.38
N TYR A 360 -10.61 -5.48 3.25
CA TYR A 360 -9.80 -4.71 2.31
C TYR A 360 -9.24 -3.47 3.01
N ARG A 361 -8.04 -3.05 2.62
CA ARG A 361 -7.40 -1.81 3.12
C ARG A 361 -6.85 -0.97 1.99
N PHE A 362 -7.26 0.29 1.95
CA PHE A 362 -6.78 1.28 0.99
C PHE A 362 -6.11 2.43 1.75
N SER A 363 -5.08 3.02 1.16
CA SER A 363 -4.41 4.22 1.69
C SER A 363 -4.56 5.37 0.71
N VAL A 364 -5.04 6.51 1.20
CA VAL A 364 -5.32 7.71 0.43
C VAL A 364 -4.23 8.75 0.67
N TYR A 365 -3.63 9.20 -0.43
CA TYR A 365 -2.57 10.20 -0.45
C TYR A 365 -2.95 11.33 -1.38
N SER A 366 -2.76 12.56 -0.90
CA SER A 366 -2.90 13.77 -1.69
C SER A 366 -1.54 14.42 -1.87
N HIS A 367 -1.27 14.88 -3.08
CA HIS A 367 0.03 15.43 -3.46
C HIS A 367 -0.12 16.47 -4.58
N GLU A 368 0.92 17.26 -4.78
CA GLU A 368 1.00 18.16 -5.93
C GLU A 368 1.35 17.37 -7.21
N GLY A 369 1.12 18.00 -8.37
CA GLY A 369 1.51 17.51 -9.68
C GLY A 369 0.72 16.30 -10.16
N ASP A 370 1.45 15.26 -10.56
CA ASP A 370 0.92 14.05 -11.20
C ASP A 370 1.34 12.77 -10.45
N TRP A 371 1.04 11.62 -11.06
CA TRP A 371 1.30 10.29 -10.48
C TRP A 371 2.77 10.08 -10.03
N ARG A 372 3.75 10.81 -10.58
CA ARG A 372 5.18 10.70 -10.19
C ARG A 372 5.43 11.06 -8.73
N ASN A 373 4.57 11.91 -8.16
CA ASN A 373 4.62 12.30 -6.75
C ASN A 373 3.82 11.34 -5.85
N GLY A 374 2.98 10.48 -6.42
CA GLY A 374 2.09 9.58 -5.70
C GLY A 374 2.53 8.12 -5.66
N PHE A 375 3.19 7.62 -6.72
CA PHE A 375 3.42 6.17 -6.90
C PHE A 375 4.16 5.51 -5.73
N ARG A 376 5.22 6.16 -5.22
CA ARG A 376 5.98 5.63 -4.08
C ARG A 376 5.12 5.45 -2.83
N TYR A 377 4.20 6.39 -2.57
CA TYR A 377 3.27 6.27 -1.44
C TYR A 377 2.28 5.12 -1.62
N GLY A 378 1.77 4.94 -2.85
CA GLY A 378 0.97 3.79 -3.24
C GLY A 378 1.67 2.47 -2.96
N THR A 379 2.84 2.25 -3.59
CA THR A 379 3.65 1.04 -3.43
C THR A 379 4.06 0.76 -1.97
N GLN A 380 4.42 1.80 -1.20
CA GLN A 380 4.77 1.67 0.22
C GLN A 380 3.66 1.09 1.09
N SER A 381 2.40 1.40 0.76
CA SER A 381 1.24 0.96 1.54
C SER A 381 1.06 -0.56 1.50
N ASN A 382 1.43 -1.17 0.38
CA ASN A 382 1.34 -2.61 0.14
C ASN A 382 2.64 -3.36 0.50
N GLN A 383 3.72 -2.63 0.73
CA GLN A 383 5.01 -3.16 1.14
C GLN A 383 5.33 -2.64 2.55
N PRO A 384 4.70 -3.17 3.62
CA PRO A 384 4.82 -2.62 4.97
C PRO A 384 6.27 -2.65 5.49
N LEU A 385 6.56 -1.79 6.46
CA LEU A 385 7.79 -1.91 7.25
C LEU A 385 7.72 -3.15 8.13
N HIS A 386 8.84 -3.88 8.26
CA HIS A 386 8.92 -5.06 9.11
C HIS A 386 9.74 -4.75 10.35
N ALA A 387 9.13 -4.85 11.54
CA ALA A 387 9.82 -4.63 12.79
C ALA A 387 10.19 -5.96 13.46
N VAL A 388 11.39 -6.02 14.05
CA VAL A 388 11.87 -7.15 14.85
C VAL A 388 12.29 -6.62 16.21
N VAL A 389 11.73 -7.18 17.28
CA VAL A 389 12.15 -6.90 18.65
C VAL A 389 13.25 -7.87 19.06
N VAL A 390 14.36 -7.37 19.58
CA VAL A 390 15.47 -8.19 20.08
C VAL A 390 15.86 -7.80 21.50
N ASN A 391 16.23 -8.80 22.30
CA ASN A 391 16.96 -8.58 23.54
C ASN A 391 18.45 -8.38 23.20
N THR A 392 18.94 -7.16 23.37
CA THR A 392 20.30 -6.74 22.98
C THR A 392 21.40 -7.50 23.73
N ARG A 393 21.10 -8.09 24.89
CA ARG A 393 22.05 -8.91 25.66
C ARG A 393 22.22 -10.32 25.10
N LEU A 394 21.29 -10.77 24.25
CA LEU A 394 21.36 -12.07 23.56
C LEU A 394 21.93 -11.96 22.15
N THR A 395 22.25 -10.75 21.69
CA THR A 395 22.91 -10.52 20.39
C THR A 395 24.43 -10.62 20.52
N GLU A 396 25.14 -10.63 19.39
CA GLU A 396 26.60 -10.74 19.37
C GLU A 396 27.25 -9.66 20.27
N SER A 397 28.29 -10.04 21.04
CA SER A 397 28.91 -9.15 22.03
C SER A 397 29.54 -7.90 21.40
N ALA A 398 29.99 -8.00 20.16
CA ALA A 398 30.41 -6.89 19.31
C ALA A 398 29.66 -7.01 17.98
N GLY A 399 28.74 -6.08 17.69
CA GLY A 399 28.03 -6.10 16.43
C GLY A 399 28.97 -5.82 15.26
N THR A 400 28.58 -6.28 14.07
CA THR A 400 29.36 -6.14 12.83
C THR A 400 28.76 -5.13 11.84
N ILE A 401 27.55 -4.64 12.12
CA ILE A 401 26.84 -3.64 11.30
C ILE A 401 26.20 -2.56 12.20
N PRO A 402 26.07 -1.31 11.72
CA PRO A 402 25.59 -0.19 12.54
C PRO A 402 24.08 -0.24 12.83
N GLU A 403 23.60 0.61 13.74
CA GLU A 403 22.17 0.72 14.14
C GLU A 403 21.24 1.25 13.02
N THR A 404 21.80 1.85 11.97
CA THR A 404 21.07 2.29 10.79
C THR A 404 21.91 1.98 9.56
N TYR A 405 21.33 1.28 8.59
CA TYR A 405 22.09 0.77 7.47
C TYR A 405 21.24 0.58 6.21
N SER A 406 21.88 0.65 5.04
CA SER A 406 21.29 0.35 3.73
C SER A 406 22.11 -0.74 3.05
N PHE A 407 21.46 -1.79 2.57
CA PHE A 407 22.13 -2.89 1.90
C PHE A 407 22.38 -2.61 0.42
N ALA A 408 21.48 -1.85 -0.21
CA ALA A 408 21.58 -1.46 -1.59
C ALA A 408 20.94 -0.07 -1.80
N ASN A 409 21.49 0.72 -2.71
CA ASN A 409 21.01 2.08 -2.98
C ASN A 409 21.13 2.42 -4.46
N ILE A 410 20.20 3.26 -4.94
CA ILE A 410 20.15 3.82 -6.28
C ILE A 410 19.94 5.34 -6.20
N ASP A 411 20.68 6.10 -7.01
CA ASP A 411 20.74 7.56 -6.91
C ASP A 411 19.62 8.30 -7.67
N GLN A 412 18.75 7.59 -8.39
CA GLN A 412 17.66 8.18 -9.18
C GLN A 412 16.28 7.86 -8.60
N LYS A 413 15.42 8.90 -8.54
CA LYS A 413 14.07 8.75 -8.00
C LYS A 413 13.12 7.96 -8.91
N SER A 414 13.30 8.07 -10.23
CA SER A 414 12.48 7.37 -11.22
C SER A 414 12.83 5.90 -11.38
N THR A 415 13.95 5.43 -10.80
CA THR A 415 14.39 4.04 -10.91
C THR A 415 14.02 3.25 -9.67
N VAL A 416 13.46 2.07 -9.88
CA VAL A 416 13.03 1.16 -8.81
C VAL A 416 13.85 -0.11 -8.89
N ILE A 417 14.38 -0.57 -7.75
CA ILE A 417 14.97 -1.92 -7.64
C ILE A 417 13.83 -2.88 -7.30
N SER A 418 13.51 -3.78 -8.22
CA SER A 418 12.45 -4.77 -8.07
C SER A 418 12.94 -6.06 -7.42
N THR A 419 14.26 -6.33 -7.48
CA THR A 419 14.81 -7.62 -7.07
C THR A 419 16.24 -7.47 -6.59
N VAL A 420 16.51 -8.03 -5.42
CA VAL A 420 17.86 -8.36 -4.96
C VAL A 420 17.79 -9.79 -4.43
N LYS A 421 18.42 -10.74 -5.14
CA LYS A 421 18.42 -12.15 -4.74
C LYS A 421 19.75 -12.82 -5.00
N LYS A 422 19.94 -14.03 -4.48
CA LYS A 422 21.05 -14.90 -4.90
C LYS A 422 20.81 -15.40 -6.33
N CYS A 423 21.85 -15.49 -7.15
CA CYS A 423 21.80 -16.18 -8.44
C CYS A 423 21.41 -17.65 -8.23
N ASP A 424 20.69 -18.23 -9.18
CA ASP A 424 20.22 -19.62 -9.04
C ASP A 424 21.37 -20.62 -9.22
N ASP A 425 22.32 -20.31 -10.10
CA ASP A 425 23.41 -21.21 -10.48
C ASP A 425 24.67 -21.10 -9.59
N ASP A 426 24.87 -19.96 -8.92
CA ASP A 426 26.08 -19.72 -8.12
C ASP A 426 25.86 -18.74 -6.94
N ASN A 427 26.96 -18.29 -6.33
CA ASN A 427 26.92 -17.41 -5.16
C ASN A 427 26.88 -15.90 -5.49
N SER A 428 26.71 -15.54 -6.75
CA SER A 428 26.54 -14.14 -7.17
C SER A 428 25.21 -13.57 -6.70
N VAL A 429 25.10 -12.25 -6.72
CA VAL A 429 23.86 -11.52 -6.42
C VAL A 429 23.24 -11.04 -7.73
N ILE A 430 21.93 -11.21 -7.87
CA ILE A 430 21.14 -10.69 -8.96
C ILE A 430 20.42 -9.44 -8.48
N VAL A 431 20.58 -8.36 -9.23
CA VAL A 431 19.87 -7.10 -9.03
C VAL A 431 19.07 -6.78 -10.27
N ARG A 432 17.78 -6.49 -10.11
CA ARG A 432 16.92 -5.98 -11.19
C ARG A 432 16.40 -4.61 -10.83
N CYS A 433 16.45 -3.71 -11.81
CA CYS A 433 15.87 -2.39 -11.71
C CYS A 433 15.15 -2.00 -12.99
N TYR A 434 14.25 -1.02 -12.89
CA TYR A 434 13.48 -0.53 -14.02
C TYR A 434 13.17 0.96 -13.89
N ASP A 435 12.96 1.62 -15.03
CA ASP A 435 12.59 3.03 -15.12
C ASP A 435 11.06 3.22 -15.13
N MET A 436 10.55 4.00 -14.17
CA MET A 436 9.14 4.33 -14.06
C MET A 436 8.72 5.47 -14.99
N GLU A 437 9.61 6.43 -15.28
CA GLU A 437 9.20 7.73 -15.84
C GLU A 437 9.40 7.87 -17.35
N GLY A 438 10.03 6.91 -18.00
CA GLY A 438 10.39 6.98 -19.42
C GLY A 438 11.57 7.92 -19.66
N LYS A 439 12.55 7.97 -18.75
CA LYS A 439 13.68 8.90 -18.81
C LYS A 439 15.01 8.17 -18.88
N ASP A 440 15.74 8.39 -19.97
CA ASP A 440 17.13 7.96 -20.10
C ASP A 440 17.98 8.63 -19.01
N ALA A 441 18.73 7.83 -18.25
CA ALA A 441 19.58 8.32 -17.17
C ALA A 441 20.85 7.48 -17.01
N GLU A 442 21.93 8.12 -16.53
CA GLU A 442 23.06 7.41 -15.95
C GLU A 442 22.75 7.16 -14.46
N ILE A 443 22.79 5.89 -14.07
CA ILE A 443 22.43 5.42 -12.74
C ILE A 443 23.70 5.00 -12.00
N SER A 444 23.82 5.40 -10.74
CA SER A 444 24.80 4.85 -9.80
C SER A 444 24.10 3.89 -8.85
N PHE A 445 24.56 2.64 -8.84
CA PHE A 445 24.11 1.62 -7.92
C PHE A 445 25.22 1.28 -6.92
N SER A 446 24.85 1.12 -5.65
CA SER A 446 25.79 0.71 -4.59
C SER A 446 25.25 -0.44 -3.74
N LEU A 447 26.18 -1.24 -3.21
CA LEU A 447 25.94 -2.36 -2.30
C LEU A 447 26.76 -2.18 -1.02
N PHE A 448 26.30 -2.83 0.04
CA PHE A 448 26.98 -2.82 1.34
C PHE A 448 28.36 -3.52 1.37
N LYS A 449 28.70 -4.26 0.32
CA LYS A 449 29.92 -5.06 0.20
C LYS A 449 30.65 -4.74 -1.10
N GLU A 450 31.89 -5.21 -1.16
CA GLU A 450 32.74 -5.04 -2.34
C GLU A 450 32.13 -5.69 -3.59
N VAL A 451 32.18 -4.98 -4.72
CA VAL A 451 31.71 -5.45 -6.02
C VAL A 451 32.92 -5.92 -6.85
N LYS A 452 33.15 -7.24 -6.90
CA LYS A 452 34.28 -7.82 -7.63
C LYS A 452 34.07 -7.86 -9.13
N SER A 453 32.85 -8.16 -9.58
CA SER A 453 32.48 -8.20 -10.99
C SER A 453 31.01 -7.83 -11.18
N VAL A 454 30.67 -7.28 -12.36
CA VAL A 454 29.29 -6.97 -12.75
C VAL A 454 29.12 -7.35 -14.21
N SER A 455 28.05 -8.10 -14.51
CA SER A 455 27.62 -8.38 -15.87
C SER A 455 26.14 -8.06 -16.02
N ARG A 456 25.77 -7.42 -17.12
CA ARG A 456 24.37 -7.30 -17.53
C ARG A 456 23.89 -8.65 -18.06
N THR A 457 22.69 -9.07 -17.69
CA THR A 457 22.07 -10.31 -18.14
C THR A 457 20.68 -10.04 -18.71
N ASN A 458 20.08 -11.05 -19.34
CA ASN A 458 18.64 -11.03 -19.59
C ASN A 458 17.83 -11.28 -18.30
N LEU A 459 16.49 -11.30 -18.41
CA LEU A 459 15.57 -11.48 -17.29
C LEU A 459 15.70 -12.84 -16.59
N ILE A 460 16.28 -13.83 -17.26
CA ILE A 460 16.49 -15.19 -16.73
C ILE A 460 17.96 -15.47 -16.39
N GLU A 461 18.76 -14.40 -16.17
CA GLU A 461 20.16 -14.47 -15.68
C GLU A 461 21.19 -14.99 -16.69
N GLU A 462 20.82 -15.11 -17.97
CA GLU A 462 21.70 -15.61 -19.04
C GLU A 462 22.38 -14.47 -19.82
N GLU A 463 23.29 -14.87 -20.72
CA GLU A 463 24.05 -14.00 -21.63
C GLU A 463 24.81 -12.86 -20.91
N PRO A 464 25.68 -13.18 -19.93
CA PRO A 464 26.37 -12.16 -19.16
C PRO A 464 27.29 -11.32 -20.07
N LYS A 465 27.02 -10.02 -20.08
CA LYS A 465 27.84 -8.99 -20.75
C LYS A 465 28.57 -8.16 -19.69
N PRO A 466 29.89 -8.32 -19.53
CA PRO A 466 30.65 -7.61 -18.51
C PRO A 466 30.54 -6.08 -18.64
N LEU A 467 30.35 -5.40 -17.51
CA LEU A 467 30.42 -3.94 -17.42
C LEU A 467 31.82 -3.52 -16.96
N GLN A 468 32.39 -2.51 -17.63
CA GLN A 468 33.74 -2.00 -17.31
C GLN A 468 33.75 -0.99 -16.16
N THR A 469 32.61 -0.39 -15.83
CA THR A 469 32.46 0.72 -14.88
C THR A 469 32.12 0.23 -13.47
N LYS A 470 33.12 -0.17 -12.68
CA LYS A 470 32.95 -0.46 -11.24
C LYS A 470 33.71 0.52 -10.34
N SER A 471 33.15 0.75 -9.16
CA SER A 471 33.80 1.30 -7.97
C SER A 471 33.88 0.19 -6.92
N ASP A 472 34.59 0.41 -5.81
CA ASP A 472 34.76 -0.62 -4.78
C ASP A 472 33.43 -1.20 -4.28
N LYS A 473 32.38 -0.38 -4.13
CA LYS A 473 31.08 -0.79 -3.57
C LYS A 473 29.91 -0.65 -4.54
N GLY A 474 30.15 -0.49 -5.84
CA GLY A 474 29.07 -0.16 -6.76
C GLY A 474 29.49 -0.06 -8.21
N PHE A 475 28.55 0.28 -9.08
CA PHE A 475 28.78 0.44 -10.51
C PHE A 475 27.85 1.48 -11.11
N LYS A 476 28.22 1.95 -12.30
CA LYS A 476 27.39 2.85 -13.10
C LYS A 476 26.92 2.18 -14.37
N PHE A 477 25.70 2.48 -14.79
CA PHE A 477 25.12 2.00 -16.04
C PHE A 477 24.16 3.03 -16.62
N LYS A 478 23.89 2.93 -17.92
CA LYS A 478 22.84 3.71 -18.57
C LYS A 478 21.54 2.92 -18.52
N LEU A 479 20.49 3.52 -17.98
CA LEU A 479 19.14 3.00 -18.00
C LEU A 479 18.36 3.78 -19.07
N GLY A 480 17.79 3.05 -20.04
CA GLY A 480 16.99 3.65 -21.10
C GLY A 480 15.52 3.84 -20.70
N HIS A 481 14.80 4.55 -21.56
CA HIS A 481 13.36 4.78 -21.50
C HIS A 481 12.57 3.49 -21.24
N HIS A 482 11.91 3.39 -20.09
CA HIS A 482 11.15 2.21 -19.65
C HIS A 482 11.94 0.89 -19.69
N ALA A 483 13.27 0.96 -19.60
CA ALA A 483 14.12 -0.21 -19.64
C ALA A 483 14.00 -1.01 -18.34
N ILE A 484 14.08 -2.35 -18.48
CA ILE A 484 14.24 -3.29 -17.39
C ILE A 484 15.65 -3.87 -17.50
N GLU A 485 16.46 -3.66 -16.47
CA GLU A 485 17.86 -4.06 -16.46
C GLU A 485 18.13 -5.06 -15.33
N THR A 486 18.81 -6.16 -15.68
CA THR A 486 19.22 -7.19 -14.73
C THR A 486 20.74 -7.31 -14.72
N PHE A 487 21.33 -7.35 -13.53
CA PHE A 487 22.76 -7.43 -13.31
C PHE A 487 23.11 -8.62 -12.41
N LYS A 488 24.10 -9.40 -12.83
CA LYS A 488 24.77 -10.42 -12.02
C LYS A 488 26.05 -9.85 -11.43
N ILE A 489 26.16 -9.89 -10.11
CA ILE A 489 27.20 -9.23 -9.32
C ILE A 489 27.99 -10.27 -8.54
N GLY A 490 29.28 -10.39 -8.83
CA GLY A 490 30.21 -11.22 -8.06
C GLY A 490 30.71 -10.48 -6.82
N MET A 491 30.63 -11.11 -5.66
CA MET A 491 30.91 -10.55 -4.33
C MET A 491 32.20 -11.10 -3.71
#